data_AF-A0AAN1WGJ1-F1
#
_entry.id   AF-A0AAN1WGJ1-F1
#
_cell.length_a   1.000
_cell.length_b   1.000
_cell.length_c   1.000
_cell.angle_alpha   90.00
_cell.angle_beta   90.00
_cell.angle_gamma   90.00
#
_symmetry.space_group_name_H-M   'P 1'
#
loop_
_entity.id
_entity.type
_entity.pdbx_description
1 polymer ?
#
loop_
_entity_poly.entity_id
_entity_poly.type
_entity_poly.pdbx_seq_one_letter_code
_entity_poly.pdbx_strand_id
1 'polypeptide(L)'
;MPLIRNLKHQFGLGMIEVLVAGLVFAVGVLGLSTMQVKAKRTSYDALQRSLATSLARDMAARIRSNPTAIDTYAAISFLGGVTSGNEPSPNCKSAQCTATELANHDLWEWEQALEGAAEVSNNVNTGGLTQPSGCIDNNAGLITITIAWEGFGGKTNPTGSTCGESRGLYGTDNINRKIVVLDTFIEAI
;
A
#
# COMPACT_ATOMS: atom_id res chain seq x y z
N MET A 1 -59.22 42.68 -44.75
CA MET A 1 -59.85 41.63 -43.93
C MET A 1 -58.74 40.90 -43.17
N PRO A 2 -58.55 41.11 -41.85
CA PRO A 2 -57.45 40.47 -41.12
C PRO A 2 -57.89 39.07 -40.62
N LEU A 3 -57.03 38.06 -40.78
CA LEU A 3 -57.28 36.69 -40.33
C LEU A 3 -56.30 36.32 -39.20
N ILE A 4 -56.81 36.49 -37.98
CA ILE A 4 -56.58 35.79 -36.70
C ILE A 4 -55.26 35.00 -36.57
N ARG A 5 -54.35 35.51 -35.72
CA ARG A 5 -53.14 34.83 -35.27
C ARG A 5 -53.48 33.87 -34.11
N ASN A 6 -53.45 32.56 -34.36
CA ASN A 6 -53.59 31.53 -33.33
C ASN A 6 -52.40 31.58 -32.36
N LEU A 7 -52.61 32.09 -31.15
CA LEU A 7 -51.66 31.93 -30.05
C LEU A 7 -51.77 30.50 -29.54
N LYS A 8 -50.72 29.69 -29.76
CA LYS A 8 -50.61 28.34 -29.20
C LYS A 8 -50.64 28.44 -27.67
N HIS A 9 -51.58 27.75 -27.04
CA HIS A 9 -51.68 27.62 -25.59
C HIS A 9 -50.47 26.83 -25.09
N GLN A 10 -49.65 27.44 -24.22
CA GLN A 10 -48.57 26.75 -23.53
C GLN A 10 -49.23 25.88 -22.44
N PHE A 11 -49.35 24.57 -22.67
CA PHE A 11 -49.78 23.66 -21.61
C PHE A 11 -48.69 23.64 -20.53
N GLY A 12 -49.00 24.19 -19.37
CA GLY A 12 -48.11 24.25 -18.21
C GLY A 12 -47.82 22.86 -17.65
N LEU A 13 -46.85 22.17 -18.24
CA LEU A 13 -46.21 20.96 -17.72
C LEU A 13 -44.86 21.26 -17.01
N GLY A 14 -44.47 22.54 -16.88
CA GLY A 14 -43.12 22.93 -16.50
C GLY A 14 -42.70 22.62 -15.05
N MET A 15 -43.63 22.56 -14.09
CA MET A 15 -43.25 22.30 -12.69
C MET A 15 -43.00 20.82 -12.41
N ILE A 16 -43.84 19.92 -12.92
CA ILE A 16 -43.65 18.47 -12.72
C ILE A 16 -42.44 17.95 -13.52
N GLU A 17 -42.19 18.50 -14.71
CA GLU A 17 -41.04 18.14 -15.55
C GLU A 17 -39.71 18.51 -14.89
N VAL A 18 -39.60 19.71 -14.31
CA VAL A 18 -38.40 20.14 -13.57
C VAL A 18 -38.21 19.31 -12.30
N LEU A 19 -39.29 18.95 -11.59
CA LEU A 19 -39.20 18.09 -10.40
C LEU A 19 -38.74 16.67 -10.76
N VAL A 20 -39.26 16.10 -11.84
CA VAL A 20 -38.84 14.77 -12.32
C VAL A 20 -37.40 14.81 -12.84
N ALA A 21 -37.01 15.84 -13.60
CA ALA A 21 -35.63 16.03 -14.06
C ALA A 21 -34.66 16.20 -12.88
N GLY A 22 -35.05 16.98 -11.87
CA GLY A 22 -34.28 17.15 -10.63
C GLY A 22 -34.13 15.84 -9.85
N LEU A 23 -35.19 15.03 -9.79
CA LEU A 23 -35.15 13.70 -9.16
C LEU A 23 -34.17 12.77 -9.88
N VAL A 24 -34.25 12.68 -11.21
CA VAL A 24 -33.35 11.84 -12.02
C VAL A 24 -31.91 12.31 -11.89
N PHE A 25 -31.67 13.63 -11.92
CA PHE A 25 -30.35 14.21 -11.72
C PHE A 25 -29.77 13.89 -10.33
N ALA A 26 -30.57 14.04 -9.27
CA ALA A 26 -30.14 13.73 -7.91
C ALA A 26 -29.75 12.25 -7.77
N VAL A 27 -30.55 11.33 -8.30
CA VAL A 27 -30.21 9.89 -8.31
C VAL A 27 -28.93 9.62 -9.12
N GLY A 28 -28.75 10.28 -10.26
CA GLY A 28 -27.54 10.18 -11.07
C GLY A 28 -26.27 10.63 -10.32
N VAL A 29 -26.33 11.76 -9.62
CA VAL A 29 -25.19 12.28 -8.84
C VAL A 29 -24.85 11.37 -7.66
N LEU A 30 -25.85 10.84 -6.94
CA LEU A 30 -25.61 9.86 -5.88
C LEU A 30 -24.95 8.59 -6.43
N GLY A 31 -25.40 8.11 -7.59
CA GLY A 31 -24.77 7.00 -8.30
C GLY A 31 -23.29 7.26 -8.59
N LEU A 32 -22.98 8.41 -9.21
CA LEU A 32 -21.61 8.82 -9.53
C LEU A 32 -20.72 8.96 -8.30
N SER A 33 -21.24 9.53 -7.21
CA SER A 33 -20.49 9.69 -5.95
C SER A 33 -20.02 8.35 -5.39
N THR A 34 -20.89 7.33 -5.39
CA THR A 34 -20.50 5.98 -4.92
C THR A 34 -19.42 5.35 -5.81
N MET A 35 -19.48 5.58 -7.12
CA MET A 35 -18.47 5.11 -8.06
C MET A 35 -17.13 5.81 -7.84
N GLN A 36 -17.12 7.13 -7.59
CA GLN A 36 -15.90 7.88 -7.30
C GLN A 36 -15.19 7.38 -6.04
N VAL A 37 -15.94 7.09 -4.97
CA VAL A 37 -15.37 6.52 -3.73
C VAL A 37 -14.75 5.15 -3.99
N LYS A 38 -15.43 4.27 -4.74
CA LYS A 38 -14.91 2.96 -5.12
C LYS A 38 -13.64 3.09 -5.97
N ALA A 39 -13.66 3.97 -6.97
CA ALA A 39 -12.51 4.24 -7.82
C ALA A 39 -11.29 4.68 -6.99
N LYS A 40 -11.48 5.61 -6.05
CA LYS A 40 -10.40 6.06 -5.16
C LYS A 40 -9.83 4.94 -4.30
N ARG A 41 -10.67 4.05 -3.76
CA ARG A 41 -10.21 2.87 -2.99
C ARG A 41 -9.38 1.93 -3.86
N THR A 42 -9.88 1.58 -5.04
CA THR A 42 -9.16 0.71 -5.99
C THR A 42 -7.83 1.33 -6.41
N SER A 43 -7.79 2.63 -6.69
CA SER A 43 -6.54 3.33 -7.02
C SER A 43 -5.55 3.32 -5.86
N TYR A 44 -6.02 3.50 -4.62
CA TYR A 44 -5.15 3.45 -3.44
C TYR A 44 -4.59 2.04 -3.19
N ASP A 45 -5.43 1.00 -3.32
CA ASP A 45 -4.97 -0.39 -3.19
C ASP A 45 -3.91 -0.74 -4.25
N ALA A 46 -4.09 -0.28 -5.50
CA ALA A 46 -3.12 -0.45 -6.57
C ALA A 46 -1.80 0.29 -6.30
N LEU A 47 -1.88 1.50 -5.73
CA LEU A 47 -0.71 2.27 -5.30
C LEU A 47 0.07 1.52 -4.21
N GLN A 48 -0.58 1.09 -3.13
CA GLN A 48 0.05 0.34 -2.04
C GLN A 48 0.73 -0.94 -2.56
N ARG A 49 0.07 -1.69 -3.45
CA ARG A 49 0.66 -2.88 -4.06
C ARG A 49 1.89 -2.57 -4.91
N SER A 50 1.86 -1.45 -5.65
CA SER A 50 2.99 -1.00 -6.47
C SER A 50 4.17 -0.59 -5.59
N LEU A 51 3.91 0.16 -4.52
CA LEU A 51 4.91 0.54 -3.51
C LEU A 51 5.52 -0.70 -2.85
N ALA A 52 4.71 -1.62 -2.35
CA ALA A 52 5.19 -2.88 -1.76
C ALA A 52 6.06 -3.67 -2.75
N THR A 53 5.64 -3.78 -4.01
CA THR A 53 6.43 -4.48 -5.04
C THR A 53 7.78 -3.78 -5.29
N SER A 54 7.79 -2.45 -5.31
CA SER A 54 9.03 -1.67 -5.46
C SER A 54 9.97 -1.88 -4.27
N LEU A 55 9.44 -1.81 -3.04
CA LEU A 55 10.23 -1.99 -1.81
C LEU A 55 10.76 -3.43 -1.66
N ALA A 56 10.00 -4.43 -2.10
CA ALA A 56 10.49 -5.82 -2.12
C ALA A 56 11.66 -5.99 -3.10
N ARG A 57 11.57 -5.36 -4.28
CA ARG A 57 12.65 -5.38 -5.27
C ARG A 57 13.88 -4.61 -4.80
N ASP A 58 13.70 -3.49 -4.12
CA ASP A 58 14.79 -2.72 -3.51
C ASP A 58 15.56 -3.57 -2.51
N MET A 59 14.87 -4.22 -1.57
CA MET A 59 15.51 -5.13 -0.62
C MET A 59 16.21 -6.30 -1.33
N ALA A 60 15.59 -6.88 -2.35
CA ALA A 60 16.23 -7.94 -3.14
C ALA A 60 17.52 -7.45 -3.83
N ALA A 61 17.60 -6.18 -4.24
CA ALA A 61 18.81 -5.61 -4.83
C ALA A 61 19.90 -5.39 -3.76
N ARG A 62 19.53 -4.91 -2.56
CA ARG A 62 20.45 -4.74 -1.43
C ARG A 62 21.08 -6.05 -0.99
N ILE A 63 20.27 -7.12 -0.83
CA ILE A 63 20.78 -8.45 -0.49
C ILE A 63 21.73 -8.97 -1.59
N ARG A 64 21.41 -8.77 -2.87
CA ARG A 64 22.31 -9.16 -3.98
C ARG A 64 23.63 -8.40 -4.00
N SER A 65 23.64 -7.14 -3.54
CA SER A 65 24.88 -6.35 -3.45
C SER A 65 25.75 -6.73 -2.26
N ASN A 66 25.17 -7.39 -1.24
CA ASN A 66 25.84 -7.80 -0.02
C ASN A 66 25.48 -9.26 0.35
N PRO A 67 25.81 -10.24 -0.53
CA PRO A 67 25.35 -11.63 -0.37
C PRO A 67 26.03 -12.34 0.81
N THR A 68 27.18 -11.87 1.27
CA THR A 68 27.91 -12.44 2.42
C THR A 68 27.20 -12.21 3.76
N ALA A 69 26.25 -11.27 3.82
CA ALA A 69 25.45 -10.97 5.00
C ALA A 69 24.00 -11.46 4.89
N ILE A 70 23.71 -12.43 4.01
CA ILE A 70 22.36 -12.94 3.73
C ILE A 70 21.61 -13.40 4.99
N ASP A 71 22.31 -14.06 5.91
CA ASP A 71 21.73 -14.54 7.17
C ASP A 71 21.42 -13.39 8.13
N THR A 72 22.16 -12.27 8.06
CA THR A 72 21.86 -11.05 8.81
C THR A 72 20.53 -10.46 8.35
N TYR A 73 20.29 -10.40 7.03
CA TYR A 73 19.02 -9.94 6.48
C TYR A 73 17.84 -10.83 6.89
N ALA A 74 18.04 -12.15 6.92
CA ALA A 74 17.01 -13.13 7.25
C ALA A 74 16.84 -13.40 8.76
N ALA A 75 17.66 -12.78 9.63
CA ALA A 75 17.60 -12.99 11.07
C ALA A 75 16.37 -12.33 11.73
N ILE A 76 15.74 -11.36 11.05
CA ILE A 76 14.65 -10.57 11.59
C ILE A 76 13.30 -11.16 11.17
N SER A 77 12.44 -11.46 12.15
CA SER A 77 11.13 -12.07 11.88
C SER A 77 10.16 -11.14 11.13
N PHE A 78 10.14 -9.85 11.46
CA PHE A 78 9.41 -8.83 10.71
C PHE A 78 9.91 -7.41 11.03
N LEU A 79 9.74 -6.49 10.09
CA LEU A 79 10.05 -5.05 10.19
C LEU A 79 8.83 -4.17 9.89
N GLY A 80 8.79 -2.97 10.46
CA GLY A 80 7.75 -1.95 10.22
C GLY A 80 6.49 -2.14 11.07
N GLY A 81 5.66 -1.11 11.20
CA GLY A 81 4.40 -1.17 11.97
C GLY A 81 4.60 -1.08 13.49
N VAL A 82 5.80 -0.73 13.94
CA VAL A 82 6.19 -0.35 15.30
C VAL A 82 7.11 0.86 15.18
N THR A 83 7.28 1.68 16.22
CA THR A 83 8.24 2.79 16.14
C THR A 83 9.63 2.25 15.78
N SER A 84 10.11 2.59 14.57
CA SER A 84 11.44 2.26 14.11
C SER A 84 12.50 2.64 15.15
N GLY A 85 13.47 1.75 15.34
CA GLY A 85 14.59 1.99 16.24
C GLY A 85 15.45 3.17 15.78
N ASN A 86 16.40 3.56 16.64
CA ASN A 86 17.43 4.52 16.24
C ASN A 86 18.25 3.97 15.07
N GLU A 87 18.77 4.89 14.23
CA GLU A 87 19.68 4.53 13.14
C GLU A 87 20.87 3.69 13.68
N PRO A 88 21.16 2.52 13.08
CA PRO A 88 22.31 1.71 13.46
C PRO A 88 23.63 2.48 13.32
N SER A 89 24.55 2.23 14.25
CA SER A 89 25.93 2.74 14.19
C SER A 89 26.88 1.63 13.73
N PRO A 90 27.80 1.89 12.80
CA PRO A 90 28.04 3.16 12.11
C PRO A 90 27.02 3.48 11.00
N ASN A 91 26.84 4.77 10.69
CA ASN A 91 26.03 5.18 9.53
C ASN A 91 26.79 4.85 8.23
N CYS A 92 26.33 3.82 7.53
CA CYS A 92 26.97 3.26 6.34
C CYS A 92 26.91 4.15 5.09
N LYS A 93 26.27 5.32 5.15
CA LYS A 93 26.38 6.35 4.11
C LYS A 93 27.59 7.25 4.27
N SER A 94 28.06 7.40 5.51
CA SER A 94 29.13 8.35 5.88
C SER A 94 30.40 7.68 6.38
N ALA A 95 30.32 6.42 6.77
CA ALA A 95 31.41 5.63 7.31
C ALA A 95 31.58 4.32 6.54
N GLN A 96 32.75 3.71 6.67
CA GLN A 96 33.01 2.40 6.11
C GLN A 96 32.38 1.33 7.03
N CYS A 97 31.55 0.47 6.45
CA CYS A 97 30.86 -0.61 7.16
C CYS A 97 31.37 -1.98 6.74
N THR A 98 31.36 -2.91 7.69
CA THR A 98 31.41 -4.34 7.41
C THR A 98 30.12 -4.80 6.72
N ALA A 99 30.15 -6.00 6.10
CA ALA A 99 28.98 -6.59 5.46
C ALA A 99 27.77 -6.70 6.42
N THR A 100 28.01 -7.07 7.67
CA THR A 100 26.95 -7.18 8.69
C THR A 100 26.41 -5.82 9.13
N GLU A 101 27.28 -4.81 9.32
CA GLU A 101 26.85 -3.45 9.67
C GLU A 101 26.02 -2.83 8.54
N LEU A 102 26.45 -3.02 7.29
CA LEU A 102 25.70 -2.57 6.12
C LEU A 102 24.32 -3.23 6.05
N ALA A 103 24.22 -4.54 6.27
CA ALA A 103 22.94 -5.24 6.28
C ALA A 103 21.97 -4.72 7.36
N ASN A 104 22.48 -4.44 8.57
CA ASN A 104 21.66 -3.84 9.64
C ASN A 104 21.19 -2.42 9.28
N HIS A 105 22.06 -1.62 8.66
CA HIS A 105 21.71 -0.28 8.19
C HIS A 105 20.66 -0.35 7.07
N ASP A 106 20.84 -1.24 6.09
CA ASP A 106 19.89 -1.49 5.00
C ASP A 106 18.50 -1.92 5.51
N LEU A 107 18.45 -2.80 6.52
CA LEU A 107 17.20 -3.22 7.16
C LEU A 107 16.48 -2.04 7.83
N TRP A 108 17.23 -1.18 8.53
CA TRP A 108 16.67 0.04 9.13
C TRP A 108 16.16 1.02 8.07
N GLU A 109 16.90 1.25 6.98
CA GLU A 109 16.44 2.11 5.90
C GLU A 109 15.16 1.59 5.25
N TRP A 110 15.09 0.27 5.06
CA TRP A 110 13.92 -0.37 4.49
C TRP A 110 12.71 -0.29 5.42
N GLU A 111 12.91 -0.43 6.73
CA GLU A 111 11.88 -0.20 7.73
C GLU A 111 11.33 1.24 7.62
N GLN A 112 12.21 2.23 7.58
CA GLN A 112 11.84 3.64 7.42
C GLN A 112 11.06 3.88 6.11
N ALA A 113 11.43 3.20 5.03
CA ALA A 113 10.73 3.27 3.75
C ALA A 113 9.35 2.61 3.79
N LEU A 114 9.21 1.45 4.46
CA LEU A 114 7.93 0.78 4.68
C LEU A 114 6.96 1.68 5.45
N GLU A 115 7.48 2.40 6.45
CA GLU A 115 6.71 3.32 7.29
C GLU A 115 6.45 4.69 6.65
N GLY A 116 7.16 5.00 5.57
CA GLY A 116 6.98 6.24 4.82
C GLY A 116 7.67 7.44 5.43
N ALA A 117 8.81 7.24 6.11
CA ALA A 117 9.59 8.32 6.75
C ALA A 117 10.07 9.41 5.76
N ALA A 118 10.01 9.14 4.45
CA ALA A 118 10.30 10.13 3.41
C ALA A 118 9.26 11.26 3.34
N GLU A 119 8.01 11.00 3.73
CA GLU A 119 6.91 11.97 3.66
C GLU A 119 6.24 12.09 5.02
N VAL A 120 6.39 13.26 5.65
CA VAL A 120 5.90 13.51 7.01
C VAL A 120 4.85 14.61 6.98
N SER A 121 3.67 14.32 7.54
CA SER A 121 2.62 15.31 7.76
C SER A 121 2.28 15.36 9.25
N ASN A 122 2.39 16.54 9.87
CA ASN A 122 2.17 16.73 11.31
C ASN A 122 2.98 15.74 12.18
N ASN A 123 4.26 15.53 11.85
CA ASN A 123 5.15 14.58 12.54
C ASN A 123 4.71 13.11 12.48
N VAL A 124 3.80 12.76 11.56
CA VAL A 124 3.38 11.39 11.27
C VAL A 124 3.85 11.04 9.86
N ASN A 125 4.47 9.87 9.70
CA ASN A 125 4.84 9.37 8.38
C ASN A 125 3.56 9.05 7.58
N THR A 126 3.41 9.60 6.38
CA THR A 126 2.19 9.46 5.55
C THR A 126 2.45 8.86 4.18
N GLY A 127 3.71 8.64 3.78
CA GLY A 127 4.08 8.07 2.47
C GLY A 127 4.15 6.55 2.40
N GLY A 128 3.96 5.86 3.54
CA GLY A 128 4.26 4.44 3.68
C GLY A 128 3.11 3.51 3.34
N LEU A 129 3.31 2.24 3.63
CA LEU A 129 2.24 1.25 3.61
C LEU A 129 1.37 1.38 4.86
N THR A 130 0.09 1.01 4.77
CA THR A 130 -0.79 0.99 5.95
C THR A 130 -0.46 -0.22 6.83
N GLN A 131 0.02 0.00 8.05
CA GLN A 131 0.42 -1.07 8.98
C GLN A 131 1.37 -2.13 8.35
N PRO A 132 2.57 -1.72 7.89
CA PRO A 132 3.47 -2.63 7.18
C PRO A 132 4.01 -3.74 8.07
N SER A 133 4.26 -4.90 7.47
CA SER A 133 5.17 -5.93 7.97
C SER A 133 6.06 -6.40 6.82
N GLY A 134 7.36 -6.22 6.90
CA GLY A 134 8.34 -6.78 5.97
C GLY A 134 9.03 -8.00 6.59
N CYS A 135 9.08 -9.13 5.88
CA CYS A 135 9.75 -10.36 6.33
C CYS A 135 10.70 -10.87 5.24
N ILE A 136 11.82 -11.44 5.67
CA ILE A 136 12.85 -11.97 4.77
C ILE A 136 13.18 -13.37 5.27
N ASP A 137 12.91 -14.37 4.44
CA ASP A 137 13.23 -15.76 4.73
C ASP A 137 14.37 -16.22 3.82
N ASN A 138 15.35 -16.92 4.39
CA ASN A 138 16.43 -17.59 3.65
C ASN A 138 16.25 -19.11 3.72
N ASN A 139 15.99 -19.74 2.58
CA ASN A 139 15.94 -21.19 2.45
C ASN A 139 17.04 -21.68 1.51
N ALA A 140 18.25 -21.83 2.07
CA ALA A 140 19.42 -22.31 1.33
C ALA A 140 19.73 -21.50 0.05
N GLY A 141 19.69 -20.18 0.15
CA GLY A 141 19.94 -19.26 -0.98
C GLY A 141 18.70 -18.90 -1.79
N LEU A 142 17.57 -19.58 -1.58
CA LEU A 142 16.27 -19.06 -2.01
C LEU A 142 15.78 -18.04 -0.99
N ILE A 143 15.82 -16.77 -1.38
CA ILE A 143 15.39 -15.64 -0.57
C ILE A 143 13.96 -15.27 -0.93
N THR A 144 13.09 -15.34 0.07
CA THR A 144 11.68 -14.93 -0.03
C THR A 144 11.48 -13.65 0.74
N ILE A 145 11.18 -12.56 0.02
CA ILE A 145 10.86 -11.27 0.62
C ILE A 145 9.35 -11.12 0.57
N THR A 146 8.73 -11.03 1.74
CA THR A 146 7.30 -10.77 1.86
C THR A 146 7.05 -9.40 2.47
N ILE A 147 6.14 -8.64 1.89
CA ILE A 147 5.60 -7.42 2.49
C ILE A 147 4.11 -7.59 2.67
N ALA A 148 3.64 -7.43 3.91
CA ALA A 148 2.24 -7.40 4.28
C ALA A 148 1.80 -5.98 4.68
N TRP A 149 0.54 -5.64 4.39
CA TRP A 149 -0.08 -4.38 4.81
C TRP A 149 -1.58 -4.55 4.97
N GLU A 150 -2.22 -3.60 5.65
CA GLU A 150 -3.68 -3.54 5.77
C GLU A 150 -4.28 -2.92 4.51
N GLY A 151 -5.09 -3.68 3.78
CA GLY A 151 -5.87 -3.18 2.64
C GLY A 151 -7.34 -3.00 2.96
N PHE A 152 -8.10 -2.44 2.02
CA PHE A 152 -9.53 -2.28 2.19
C PHE A 152 -10.32 -3.58 1.93
N GLY A 153 -11.25 -3.90 2.84
CA GLY A 153 -12.37 -4.81 2.58
C GLY A 153 -11.98 -6.24 2.20
N GLY A 154 -10.96 -6.80 2.84
CA GLY A 154 -10.57 -8.17 2.59
C GLY A 154 -11.59 -9.17 3.18
N LYS A 155 -11.73 -10.33 2.54
CA LYS A 155 -12.72 -11.35 2.90
C LYS A 155 -12.10 -12.63 3.47
N THR A 156 -10.80 -12.82 3.25
CA THR A 156 -10.05 -14.02 3.64
C THR A 156 -8.58 -13.66 3.78
N ASN A 157 -7.92 -14.21 4.80
CA ASN A 157 -6.48 -14.11 4.98
C ASN A 157 -5.74 -14.73 3.77
N PRO A 158 -4.79 -14.02 3.12
CA PRO A 158 -4.02 -14.59 2.02
C PRO A 158 -3.12 -15.74 2.48
N THR A 159 -3.06 -16.80 1.67
CA THR A 159 -2.13 -17.93 1.83
C THR A 159 -0.85 -17.67 1.05
N GLY A 160 0.31 -18.16 1.52
CA GLY A 160 1.58 -18.08 0.78
C GLY A 160 2.74 -17.45 1.57
N SER A 161 2.43 -16.81 2.69
CA SER A 161 3.41 -16.41 3.71
C SER A 161 2.66 -16.20 5.01
N THR A 162 3.35 -16.29 6.15
CA THR A 162 2.80 -15.94 7.47
C THR A 162 3.25 -14.54 7.94
N CYS A 163 3.92 -13.78 7.06
CA CYS A 163 4.44 -12.47 7.39
C CYS A 163 3.33 -11.55 7.94
N GLY A 164 3.56 -11.04 9.15
CA GLY A 164 2.67 -10.14 9.87
C GLY A 164 1.40 -10.77 10.47
N GLU A 165 1.13 -12.07 10.27
CA GLU A 165 -0.13 -12.70 10.74
C GLU A 165 -0.32 -12.67 12.25
N SER A 166 0.77 -12.78 13.02
CA SER A 166 0.74 -12.82 14.48
C SER A 166 0.61 -11.44 15.13
N ARG A 167 0.54 -10.36 14.35
CA ARG A 167 0.64 -8.99 14.87
C ARG A 167 -0.70 -8.34 15.22
N GLY A 168 -1.81 -8.93 14.79
CA GLY A 168 -3.15 -8.37 15.05
C GLY A 168 -3.44 -7.04 14.34
N LEU A 169 -2.70 -6.73 13.27
CA LEU A 169 -2.77 -5.46 12.53
C LEU A 169 -3.85 -5.44 11.43
N TYR A 170 -4.36 -6.62 11.02
CA TYR A 170 -5.09 -6.77 9.76
C TYR A 170 -6.55 -7.18 9.93
N GLY A 171 -7.17 -6.74 11.03
CA GLY A 171 -8.51 -7.15 11.43
C GLY A 171 -8.56 -8.57 12.00
N THR A 172 -9.74 -8.99 12.46
CA THR A 172 -9.98 -10.34 12.97
C THR A 172 -9.60 -11.38 11.89
N ASP A 173 -8.88 -12.43 12.28
CA ASP A 173 -8.37 -13.47 11.38
C ASP A 173 -7.56 -12.95 10.19
N ASN A 174 -6.98 -11.75 10.30
CA ASN A 174 -6.20 -11.11 9.24
C ASN A 174 -6.97 -10.93 7.92
N ILE A 175 -8.30 -10.77 7.96
CA ILE A 175 -9.11 -10.67 6.73
C ILE A 175 -8.72 -9.51 5.82
N ASN A 176 -8.19 -8.40 6.36
CA ASN A 176 -7.78 -7.22 5.59
C ASN A 176 -6.32 -7.29 5.11
N ARG A 177 -5.59 -8.34 5.47
CA ARG A 177 -4.18 -8.48 5.13
C ARG A 177 -4.01 -8.63 3.63
N LYS A 178 -3.10 -7.86 3.06
CA LYS A 178 -2.61 -8.00 1.69
C LYS A 178 -1.13 -8.32 1.73
N ILE A 179 -0.66 -9.11 0.78
CA ILE A 179 0.75 -9.49 0.69
C ILE A 179 1.28 -9.35 -0.73
N VAL A 180 2.58 -9.05 -0.82
CA VAL A 180 3.42 -9.29 -2.01
C VAL A 180 4.53 -10.22 -1.56
N VAL A 181 4.76 -11.28 -2.32
CA VAL A 181 5.83 -12.24 -2.11
C VAL A 181 6.74 -12.18 -3.33
N LEU A 182 8.05 -12.02 -3.10
CA LEU A 182 9.08 -12.01 -4.12
C LEU A 182 10.12 -13.05 -3.78
N ASP A 183 10.22 -14.08 -4.61
CA ASP A 183 11.26 -15.10 -4.50
C ASP A 183 12.43 -14.76 -5.44
N THR A 184 13.65 -14.91 -4.93
CA THR A 184 14.86 -14.82 -5.73
C THR A 184 15.92 -15.78 -5.22
N PHE A 185 16.71 -16.33 -6.14
CA PHE A 185 17.89 -17.08 -5.77
C PHE A 185 19.11 -16.15 -5.66
N ILE A 186 19.89 -16.33 -4.60
CA ILE A 186 21.15 -15.62 -4.35
C ILE A 186 22.13 -16.65 -3.80
N GLU A 187 23.25 -16.86 -4.49
CA GLU A 187 24.32 -17.72 -4.00
C GLU A 187 25.06 -17.02 -2.86
N ALA A 188 25.10 -17.66 -1.69
CA ALA A 188 26.01 -17.26 -0.62
C ALA A 188 27.42 -17.73 -1.01
N ILE A 189 28.31 -16.78 -1.28
CA ILE A 189 29.71 -17.02 -1.66
C ILE A 189 30.54 -17.35 -0.41
#